data_AF-A0A0G0HUU7-F1
#
_entry.id   AF-A0A0G0HUU7-F1
#
_cell.length_a   1.000
_cell.length_b   1.000
_cell.length_c   1.000
_cell.angle_alpha   90.00
_cell.angle_beta   90.00
_cell.angle_gamma   90.00
#
_symmetry.space_group_name_H-M   'P 1'
#
loop_
_entity.id
_entity.type
_entity.pdbx_description
1 polymer ?
#
loop_
_entity_poly.entity_id
_entity_poly.type
_entity_poly.pdbx_seq_one_letter_code
_entity_poly.pdbx_strand_id
1 'polypeptide(L)'
;MMGFARAISFFLGPVFILFPALFILVTKFSQDYSHALKWTMFSYIFVLFVALFVIAGVMFGFFSNLDVSKKEQRPLLFSFSAFAMFCYFISLFILNGPKILFIALFAIVLGLIVIAILNKWIKASIHVATLTAVVLFIGIVYKGYFFLLLTLIPLLAWSRIKTKEHSPGETIVGSILGIVITLIVYSISKQFFLEMIYN
;
A
#
# COMPACT_ATOMS: atom_id res chain seq x y z
N MET A 1 8.23 5.82 25.08
CA MET A 1 7.08 6.00 24.15
C MET A 1 7.50 6.22 22.69
N MET A 2 8.54 7.00 22.37
CA MET A 2 8.96 7.24 20.97
C MET A 2 9.35 5.95 20.21
N GLY A 3 10.04 5.00 20.87
CA GLY A 3 10.36 3.70 20.29
C GLY A 3 9.13 2.87 19.92
N PHE A 4 8.08 2.92 20.75
CA PHE A 4 6.82 2.23 20.48
C PHE A 4 6.09 2.80 19.26
N ALA A 5 6.03 4.13 19.11
CA ALA A 5 5.49 4.76 17.91
C ALA A 5 6.27 4.33 16.65
N ARG A 6 7.61 4.35 16.70
CA ARG A 6 8.43 3.89 15.55
C ARG A 6 8.16 2.43 15.19
N ALA A 7 8.00 1.54 16.18
CA ALA A 7 7.65 0.14 15.94
C ALA A 7 6.27 0.01 15.25
N ILE A 8 5.25 0.73 15.73
CA ILE A 8 3.93 0.77 15.09
C ILE A 8 4.05 1.25 13.64
N SER A 9 4.77 2.34 13.39
CA SER A 9 4.96 2.86 12.03
C SER A 9 5.66 1.87 11.10
N PHE A 10 6.58 1.05 11.63
CA PHE A 10 7.30 0.05 10.87
C PHE A 10 6.38 -1.12 10.50
N PHE A 11 5.73 -1.74 11.48
CA PHE A 11 4.89 -2.94 11.27
C PHE A 11 3.58 -2.65 10.55
N LEU A 12 3.01 -1.46 10.72
CA LEU A 12 1.81 -1.04 9.99
C LEU A 12 2.16 -0.23 8.73
N GLY A 13 3.44 -0.06 8.43
CA GLY A 13 3.91 0.62 7.24
C GLY A 13 3.74 -0.22 5.97
N PRO A 14 3.80 0.41 4.78
CA PRO A 14 3.56 -0.25 3.50
C PRO A 14 4.40 -1.51 3.28
N VAL A 15 5.70 -1.45 3.59
CA VAL A 15 6.61 -2.59 3.38
C VAL A 15 6.14 -3.80 4.17
N PHE A 16 5.83 -3.65 5.46
CA PHE A 16 5.46 -4.79 6.29
C PHE A 16 4.02 -5.26 6.04
N ILE A 17 3.05 -4.34 5.92
CA ILE A 17 1.63 -4.71 5.83
C ILE A 17 1.26 -5.36 4.49
N LEU A 18 1.98 -5.03 3.41
CA LEU A 18 1.70 -5.58 2.08
C LEU A 18 2.00 -7.08 1.98
N PHE A 19 3.00 -7.60 2.70
CA PHE A 19 3.30 -9.03 2.67
C PHE A 19 2.12 -9.91 3.14
N PRO A 20 1.61 -9.77 4.38
CA PRO A 20 0.47 -10.56 4.82
C PRO A 20 -0.80 -10.23 4.03
N ALA A 21 -1.01 -8.97 3.62
CA ALA A 21 -2.17 -8.59 2.84
C ALA A 21 -2.23 -9.32 1.49
N LEU A 22 -1.12 -9.33 0.74
CA LEU A 22 -1.04 -10.04 -0.53
C LEU A 22 -1.24 -11.55 -0.34
N PHE A 23 -0.60 -12.14 0.67
CA PHE A 23 -0.76 -13.56 0.96
C PHE A 23 -2.22 -13.94 1.28
N ILE A 24 -2.86 -13.19 2.17
CA ILE A 24 -4.26 -13.40 2.58
C ILE A 24 -5.21 -13.25 1.38
N LEU A 25 -4.98 -12.26 0.52
CA LEU A 25 -5.82 -12.01 -0.63
C LEU A 25 -5.62 -13.06 -1.73
N VAL A 26 -4.39 -13.41 -2.07
CA VAL A 26 -4.15 -14.46 -3.08
C VAL A 26 -4.68 -15.81 -2.58
N THR A 27 -4.48 -16.14 -1.31
CA THR A 27 -5.04 -17.37 -0.71
C THR A 27 -6.56 -17.39 -0.81
N LYS A 28 -7.25 -16.29 -0.48
CA LYS A 28 -8.72 -16.19 -0.54
C LYS A 28 -9.30 -16.56 -1.90
N PHE A 29 -8.61 -16.17 -2.96
CA PHE A 29 -9.11 -16.22 -4.32
C PHE A 29 -8.55 -17.37 -5.15
N SER A 30 -7.41 -17.94 -4.76
CA SER A 30 -6.84 -19.13 -5.40
C SER A 30 -7.17 -20.43 -4.66
N GLN A 31 -7.53 -20.34 -3.37
CA GLN A 31 -7.68 -21.49 -2.47
C GLN A 31 -6.42 -22.39 -2.41
N ASP A 32 -5.24 -21.85 -2.75
CA ASP A 32 -3.97 -22.57 -2.78
C ASP A 32 -2.86 -21.76 -2.08
N TYR A 33 -2.38 -22.28 -0.95
CA TYR A 33 -1.34 -21.66 -0.14
C TYR A 33 0.03 -21.61 -0.83
N SER A 34 0.39 -22.63 -1.61
CA SER A 34 1.67 -22.69 -2.32
C SER A 34 1.68 -21.67 -3.45
N HIS A 35 0.57 -21.58 -4.19
CA HIS A 35 0.36 -20.56 -5.21
C HIS A 35 0.39 -19.15 -4.61
N ALA A 36 -0.31 -18.95 -3.48
CA ALA A 36 -0.31 -17.68 -2.77
C ALA A 36 1.07 -17.27 -2.28
N LEU A 37 1.85 -18.20 -1.71
CA LEU A 37 3.21 -17.93 -1.25
C LEU A 37 4.12 -17.54 -2.42
N LYS A 38 4.09 -18.29 -3.53
CA LYS A 38 4.88 -18.00 -4.74
C LYS A 38 4.62 -16.59 -5.24
N TRP A 39 3.34 -16.24 -5.41
CA TRP A 39 2.95 -14.94 -5.93
C TRP A 39 3.15 -13.79 -4.95
N THR A 40 3.02 -14.05 -3.65
CA THR A 40 3.35 -13.08 -2.60
C THR A 40 4.84 -12.77 -2.65
N MET A 41 5.70 -13.79 -2.65
CA MET A 41 7.16 -13.60 -2.73
C MET A 41 7.55 -12.86 -4.00
N PHE A 42 6.99 -13.27 -5.15
CA PHE A 42 7.22 -12.60 -6.42
C PHE A 42 6.85 -11.11 -6.37
N SER A 43 5.68 -10.78 -5.86
CA SER A 43 5.21 -9.40 -5.74
C SER A 43 6.03 -8.60 -4.72
N TYR A 44 6.47 -9.26 -3.64
CA TYR A 44 7.24 -8.63 -2.58
C TYR A 44 8.63 -8.21 -3.03
N ILE A 45 9.21 -8.86 -4.03
CA ILE A 45 10.46 -8.42 -4.68
C ILE A 45 10.32 -6.96 -5.17
N PHE A 46 9.19 -6.59 -5.75
CA PHE A 46 8.96 -5.22 -6.24
C PHE A 46 8.76 -4.22 -5.09
N VAL A 47 8.10 -4.64 -4.01
CA VAL A 47 7.96 -3.82 -2.78
C VAL A 47 9.35 -3.55 -2.19
N LEU A 48 10.17 -4.58 -2.07
CA LEU A 48 11.55 -4.47 -1.58
C LEU A 48 12.43 -3.67 -2.54
N PHE A 49 12.22 -3.78 -3.85
CA PHE A 49 12.98 -3.01 -4.84
C PHE A 49 12.80 -1.50 -4.65
N VAL A 50 11.56 -1.05 -4.43
CA VAL A 50 11.27 0.36 -4.10
C VAL A 50 11.85 0.74 -2.74
N ALA A 51 11.73 -0.13 -1.72
CA ALA A 51 12.28 0.13 -0.39
C ALA A 51 13.81 0.25 -0.41
N LEU A 52 14.50 -0.64 -1.13
CA LEU A 52 15.95 -0.61 -1.33
C LEU A 52 16.40 0.62 -2.10
N PHE A 53 15.63 1.06 -3.09
CA PHE A 53 15.90 2.33 -3.78
C PHE A 53 15.85 3.52 -2.82
N VAL A 54 14.87 3.57 -1.91
CA VAL A 54 14.81 4.62 -0.88
C VAL A 54 16.00 4.55 0.07
N ILE A 55 16.37 3.35 0.54
CA ILE A 55 17.54 3.16 1.42
C ILE A 55 18.82 3.61 0.72
N ALA A 56 19.06 3.13 -0.51
CA ALA A 56 20.20 3.53 -1.33
C ALA A 56 20.19 5.05 -1.57
N GLY A 57 19.03 5.63 -1.88
CA GLY A 57 18.87 7.06 -2.07
C GLY A 57 19.26 7.88 -0.84
N VAL A 58 18.98 7.39 0.37
CA VAL A 58 19.49 8.02 1.61
C VAL A 58 21.00 7.85 1.75
N MET A 59 21.52 6.64 1.51
CA MET A 59 22.95 6.35 1.64
C MET A 59 23.82 7.18 0.68
N PHE A 60 23.33 7.43 -0.53
CA PHE A 60 24.01 8.24 -1.56
C PHE A 60 23.64 9.73 -1.51
N GLY A 61 22.82 10.18 -0.55
CA GLY A 61 22.47 11.58 -0.36
C GLY A 61 21.40 12.15 -1.29
N PHE A 62 20.76 11.33 -2.14
CA PHE A 62 19.61 11.75 -2.94
C PHE A 62 18.36 12.04 -2.08
N PHE A 63 18.19 11.30 -0.98
CA PHE A 63 17.08 11.46 -0.03
C PHE A 63 17.57 11.88 1.35
N SER A 64 16.80 12.75 2.00
CA SER A 64 17.13 13.27 3.33
C SER A 64 16.78 12.29 4.46
N ASN A 65 15.77 11.45 4.26
CA ASN A 65 15.33 10.42 5.19
C ASN A 65 14.51 9.34 4.45
N LEU A 66 14.24 8.22 5.12
CA LEU A 66 13.49 7.09 4.57
C LEU A 66 12.03 7.43 4.22
N ASP A 67 11.46 8.46 4.85
CA ASP A 67 10.10 8.94 4.54
C ASP A 67 10.06 9.92 3.35
N VAL A 68 11.22 10.21 2.73
CA VAL A 68 11.37 11.17 1.62
C VAL A 68 10.57 12.45 1.89
N SER A 69 10.89 13.07 3.02
CA SER A 69 10.05 14.11 3.62
C SER A 69 10.03 15.39 2.82
N LYS A 70 11.13 15.73 2.14
CA LYS A 70 11.25 16.90 1.26
C LYS A 70 10.43 16.70 -0.01
N LYS A 71 9.56 17.66 -0.34
CA LYS A 71 8.66 17.56 -1.49
C LYS A 71 9.43 17.48 -2.81
N GLU A 72 10.58 18.13 -2.89
CA GLU A 72 11.46 18.21 -4.06
C GLU A 72 12.12 16.86 -4.39
N GLN A 73 12.22 15.97 -3.41
CA GLN A 73 12.81 14.62 -3.56
C GLN A 73 11.79 13.59 -4.06
N ARG A 74 10.48 13.87 -3.92
CA ARG A 74 9.41 12.92 -4.24
C ARG A 74 9.21 12.61 -5.71
N PRO A 75 9.39 13.55 -6.67
CA PRO A 75 9.29 13.22 -8.08
C PRO A 75 10.19 12.04 -8.47
N LEU A 76 11.43 11.99 -7.93
CA LEU A 76 12.34 10.87 -8.17
C LEU A 76 11.80 9.55 -7.61
N LEU A 77 11.28 9.55 -6.37
CA LEU A 77 10.63 8.39 -5.77
C LEU A 77 9.41 7.94 -6.60
N PHE A 78 8.56 8.87 -7.03
CA PHE A 78 7.34 8.57 -7.77
C PHE A 78 7.65 8.01 -9.15
N SER A 79 8.62 8.58 -9.87
CA SER A 79 9.07 8.06 -11.16
C SER A 79 9.65 6.66 -11.06
N PHE A 80 10.50 6.40 -10.05
CA PHE A 80 11.05 5.06 -9.82
C PHE A 80 9.95 4.06 -9.43
N SER A 81 9.03 4.45 -8.56
CA SER A 81 7.89 3.61 -8.16
C SER A 81 6.99 3.29 -9.35
N ALA A 82 6.72 4.26 -10.22
CA ALA A 82 5.95 4.05 -11.45
C ALA A 82 6.66 3.07 -12.40
N PHE A 83 7.98 3.18 -12.56
CA PHE A 83 8.77 2.22 -13.34
C PHE A 83 8.69 0.81 -12.75
N ALA A 84 8.90 0.65 -11.44
CA ALA A 84 8.80 -0.64 -10.77
C ALA A 84 7.40 -1.27 -10.93
N MET A 85 6.34 -0.46 -10.81
CA MET A 85 4.96 -0.90 -11.03
C MET A 85 4.69 -1.30 -12.49
N PHE A 86 5.28 -0.59 -13.46
CA PHE A 86 5.17 -0.96 -14.86
C PHE A 86 5.85 -2.30 -15.14
N CYS A 87 7.06 -2.52 -14.63
CA CYS A 87 7.74 -3.81 -14.73
C CYS A 87 6.95 -4.93 -14.07
N TYR A 88 6.35 -4.66 -12.90
CA TYR A 88 5.50 -5.62 -12.20
C TYR A 88 4.24 -5.96 -13.02
N PHE A 89 3.57 -4.95 -13.61
CA PHE A 89 2.43 -5.16 -14.50
C PHE A 89 2.77 -6.08 -15.67
N ILE A 90 3.86 -5.79 -16.39
CA ILE A 90 4.31 -6.59 -17.53
C ILE A 90 4.62 -8.02 -17.07
N SER A 91 5.26 -8.17 -15.91
CA SER A 91 5.59 -9.49 -15.38
C SER A 91 4.35 -10.29 -14.99
N LEU A 92 3.36 -9.66 -14.35
CA LEU A 92 2.07 -10.30 -14.05
C LEU A 92 1.37 -10.73 -15.35
N PHE A 93 1.42 -9.91 -16.40
CA PHE A 93 0.80 -10.22 -17.68
C PHE A 93 1.45 -11.44 -18.36
N ILE A 94 2.78 -11.43 -18.50
CA ILE A 94 3.53 -12.51 -19.16
C ILE A 94 3.42 -13.83 -18.37
N LEU A 95 3.47 -13.76 -17.04
CA LEU A 95 3.46 -14.94 -16.17
C LEU A 95 2.06 -15.41 -15.76
N ASN A 96 1.00 -14.83 -16.34
CA ASN A 96 -0.40 -15.14 -16.00
C ASN A 96 -0.70 -15.02 -14.50
N GLY A 97 -0.38 -13.87 -13.92
CA GLY A 97 -0.56 -13.57 -12.51
C GLY A 97 -2.02 -13.62 -12.04
N PRO A 98 -2.25 -13.89 -10.74
CA PRO A 98 -3.57 -13.83 -10.14
C PRO A 98 -4.26 -12.49 -10.40
N LYS A 99 -5.52 -12.53 -10.84
CA LYS A 99 -6.34 -11.33 -11.09
C LYS A 99 -6.34 -10.34 -9.92
N ILE A 100 -6.34 -10.85 -8.69
CA ILE A 100 -6.31 -10.03 -7.47
C ILE A 100 -5.07 -9.13 -7.38
N LEU A 101 -3.93 -9.55 -7.94
CA LEU A 101 -2.70 -8.75 -7.96
C LEU A 101 -2.78 -7.60 -8.97
N PHE A 102 -3.46 -7.78 -10.10
CA PHE A 102 -3.75 -6.68 -11.02
C PHE A 102 -4.66 -5.64 -10.37
N ILE A 103 -5.65 -6.07 -9.60
CA ILE A 103 -6.54 -5.17 -8.86
C ILE A 103 -5.76 -4.41 -7.78
N ALA A 104 -4.91 -5.09 -7.02
CA ALA A 104 -4.03 -4.46 -6.04
C ALA A 104 -3.07 -3.45 -6.71
N LEU A 105 -2.46 -3.82 -7.84
CA LEU A 105 -1.58 -2.94 -8.60
C LEU A 105 -2.33 -1.69 -9.11
N PHE A 106 -3.54 -1.86 -9.63
CA PHE A 106 -4.39 -0.76 -10.05
C PHE A 106 -4.69 0.22 -8.90
N ALA A 107 -4.97 -0.31 -7.69
CA ALA A 107 -5.16 0.52 -6.50
C ALA A 107 -3.90 1.32 -6.13
N ILE A 108 -2.72 0.70 -6.20
CA ILE A 108 -1.45 1.37 -5.89
C ILE A 108 -1.12 2.43 -6.94
N VAL A 109 -1.33 2.15 -8.23
CA VAL A 109 -1.13 3.13 -9.32
C VAL A 109 -2.06 4.32 -9.16
N LEU A 110 -3.35 4.09 -8.91
CA LEU A 110 -4.32 5.15 -8.65
C LEU A 110 -3.91 6.00 -7.44
N GLY A 111 -3.48 5.34 -6.35
CA GLY A 111 -2.97 6.01 -5.17
C GLY A 111 -1.73 6.86 -5.45
N LEU A 112 -0.76 6.35 -6.22
CA LEU A 112 0.42 7.12 -6.60
C LEU A 112 0.04 8.37 -7.41
N ILE A 113 -0.87 8.24 -8.38
CA ILE A 113 -1.34 9.36 -9.21
C ILE A 113 -1.99 10.43 -8.33
N VAL A 114 -2.96 10.03 -7.49
CA VAL A 114 -3.69 10.98 -6.63
C VAL A 114 -2.75 11.65 -5.62
N ILE A 115 -1.84 10.89 -5.01
CA ILE A 115 -0.85 11.46 -4.07
C ILE A 115 0.12 12.39 -4.78
N ALA A 116 0.58 12.05 -5.99
CA ALA A 116 1.46 12.91 -6.78
C ALA A 116 0.79 14.25 -7.12
N ILE A 117 -0.50 14.23 -7.45
CA ILE A 117 -1.31 15.43 -7.66
C ILE A 117 -1.42 16.24 -6.35
N LEU A 118 -1.84 15.60 -5.26
CA LEU A 118 -2.09 16.25 -3.97
C LEU A 118 -0.81 16.79 -3.31
N ASN A 119 0.35 16.20 -3.61
CA ASN A 119 1.65 16.59 -3.06
C ASN A 119 1.97 18.09 -3.23
N LYS A 120 1.37 18.74 -4.24
CA LYS A 120 1.46 20.19 -4.46
C LYS A 120 0.93 20.98 -3.27
N TRP A 121 -0.20 20.56 -2.69
CA TRP A 121 -0.87 21.28 -1.60
C TRP A 121 -0.64 20.64 -0.23
N ILE A 122 -0.67 19.32 -0.13
CA ILE A 122 -0.61 18.61 1.16
C ILE A 122 0.29 17.36 1.11
N LYS A 123 1.08 17.14 2.17
CA LYS A 123 1.87 15.91 2.38
C LYS A 123 0.95 14.83 2.99
N ALA A 124 -0.01 14.32 2.21
CA ALA A 124 -0.85 13.22 2.65
C ALA A 124 0.01 12.01 3.08
N SER A 125 -0.37 11.34 4.17
CA SER A 125 0.41 10.20 4.67
C SER A 125 0.19 8.94 3.85
N ILE A 126 1.20 8.53 3.06
CA ILE A 126 1.19 7.27 2.29
C ILE A 126 1.00 6.08 3.23
N HIS A 127 1.66 6.10 4.40
CA HIS A 127 1.53 5.03 5.39
C HIS A 127 0.07 4.82 5.82
N VAL A 128 -0.62 5.91 6.20
CA VAL A 128 -2.02 5.85 6.62
C VAL A 128 -2.93 5.49 5.44
N ALA A 129 -2.69 6.04 4.24
CA ALA A 129 -3.45 5.71 3.05
C ALA A 129 -3.35 4.23 2.67
N THR A 130 -2.13 3.67 2.64
CA THR A 130 -1.90 2.25 2.35
C THR A 130 -2.54 1.36 3.40
N LEU A 131 -2.33 1.62 4.69
CA LEU A 131 -2.93 0.83 5.75
C LEU A 131 -4.45 0.85 5.61
N THR A 132 -5.04 2.05 5.46
CA THR A 132 -6.49 2.22 5.33
C THR A 132 -7.04 1.43 4.15
N ALA A 133 -6.39 1.50 2.99
CA ALA A 133 -6.81 0.75 1.82
C ALA A 133 -6.76 -0.76 2.04
N VAL A 134 -5.67 -1.26 2.62
CA VAL A 134 -5.48 -2.69 2.93
C VAL A 134 -6.54 -3.19 3.91
N VAL A 135 -6.69 -2.55 5.06
CA VAL A 135 -7.59 -3.04 6.12
C VAL A 135 -9.05 -2.90 5.73
N LEU A 136 -9.42 -1.84 5.00
CA LEU A 136 -10.78 -1.66 4.50
C LEU A 136 -11.10 -2.71 3.44
N PHE A 137 -10.18 -2.96 2.50
CA PHE A 137 -10.39 -3.96 1.46
C PHE A 137 -10.51 -5.37 2.04
N ILE A 138 -9.67 -5.73 3.03
CA ILE A 138 -9.80 -6.98 3.79
C ILE A 138 -11.16 -7.06 4.49
N GLY A 139 -11.59 -5.97 5.14
CA GLY A 139 -12.91 -5.88 5.77
C GLY A 139 -14.06 -6.12 4.78
N ILE A 140 -13.99 -5.56 3.57
CA ILE A 140 -15.01 -5.75 2.53
C ILE A 140 -15.04 -7.21 2.03
N VAL A 141 -13.87 -7.80 1.76
CA VAL A 141 -13.75 -9.16 1.20
C VAL A 141 -14.15 -10.24 2.22
N TYR A 142 -13.72 -10.10 3.47
CA TYR A 142 -13.94 -11.11 4.50
C TYR A 142 -15.14 -10.86 5.41
N LYS A 143 -15.62 -9.60 5.50
CA LYS A 143 -16.77 -9.17 6.31
C LYS A 143 -16.61 -9.45 7.81
N GLY A 144 -17.63 -9.16 8.61
CA GLY A 144 -17.69 -9.50 10.03
C GLY A 144 -16.55 -8.90 10.85
N TYR A 145 -15.89 -9.73 11.66
CA TYR A 145 -14.83 -9.31 12.58
C TYR A 145 -13.61 -8.68 11.89
N PHE A 146 -13.42 -8.86 10.59
CA PHE A 146 -12.31 -8.24 9.86
C PHE A 146 -12.40 -6.71 9.80
N PHE A 147 -13.59 -6.12 10.00
CA PHE A 147 -13.73 -4.67 10.16
C PHE A 147 -13.07 -4.14 11.45
N LEU A 148 -12.76 -4.99 12.43
CA LEU A 148 -11.99 -4.57 13.61
C LEU A 148 -10.58 -4.08 13.24
N LEU A 149 -10.02 -4.50 12.09
CA LEU A 149 -8.74 -4.00 11.60
C LEU A 149 -8.75 -2.49 11.30
N LEU A 150 -9.93 -1.86 11.13
CA LEU A 150 -10.04 -0.40 10.98
C LEU A 150 -9.50 0.34 12.21
N THR A 151 -9.47 -0.29 13.39
CA THR A 151 -8.89 0.28 14.61
C THR A 151 -7.37 0.50 14.51
N LEU A 152 -6.69 -0.15 13.55
CA LEU A 152 -5.27 0.07 13.28
C LEU A 152 -5.00 1.44 12.63
N ILE A 153 -6.00 2.04 11.96
CA ILE A 153 -5.87 3.34 11.29
C ILE A 153 -5.55 4.46 12.30
N PRO A 154 -6.37 4.70 13.35
CA PRO A 154 -6.05 5.73 14.35
C PRO A 154 -4.76 5.41 15.12
N LEU A 155 -4.42 4.13 15.31
CA LEU A 155 -3.16 3.72 15.95
C LEU A 155 -1.94 4.14 15.11
N LEU A 156 -1.96 3.87 13.80
CA LEU A 156 -0.90 4.32 12.89
C LEU A 156 -0.88 5.84 12.76
N ALA A 157 -2.03 6.50 12.66
CA ALA A 157 -2.11 7.96 12.60
C ALA A 157 -1.47 8.60 13.84
N TRP A 158 -1.81 8.12 15.05
CA TRP A 158 -1.17 8.54 16.29
C TRP A 158 0.35 8.37 16.25
N SER A 159 0.82 7.21 15.78
CA SER A 159 2.25 6.93 15.64
C SER A 159 2.94 7.96 14.74
N ARG A 160 2.38 8.25 13.57
CA ARG A 160 2.95 9.21 12.60
C ARG A 160 2.96 10.65 13.12
N ILE A 161 1.95 11.04 13.88
CA ILE A 161 1.90 12.34 14.57
C ILE A 161 2.94 12.38 15.68
N LYS A 162 3.06 11.31 16.47
CA LYS A 162 4.01 11.24 17.59
C LYS A 162 5.46 11.27 17.12
N THR A 163 5.77 10.63 15.99
CA THR A 163 7.10 10.69 15.37
C THR A 163 7.38 12.01 14.64
N LYS A 164 6.42 12.95 14.62
CA LYS A 164 6.48 14.25 13.92
C LYS A 164 6.64 14.13 12.41
N GLU A 165 6.26 12.99 11.85
CA GLU A 165 6.34 12.79 10.40
C GLU A 165 5.16 13.44 9.67
N HIS A 166 4.01 13.53 10.34
CA HIS A 166 2.78 14.10 9.81
C HIS A 166 1.96 14.89 10.83
N SER A 167 1.16 15.84 10.34
CA SER A 167 0.10 16.50 11.12
C SER A 167 -1.21 15.70 11.15
N PRO A 168 -2.15 16.00 12.06
CA PRO A 168 -3.47 15.36 12.05
C PRO A 168 -4.20 15.50 10.70
N GLY A 169 -4.17 16.69 10.08
CA GLY A 169 -4.80 16.93 8.77
C GLY A 169 -4.20 16.06 7.66
N GLU A 170 -2.88 15.87 7.66
CA GLU A 170 -2.21 14.98 6.70
C GLU A 170 -2.58 13.51 6.86
N THR A 171 -2.79 13.05 8.10
CA THR A 171 -3.26 11.69 8.38
C THR A 171 -4.73 11.49 8.03
N ILE A 172 -5.58 12.50 8.24
CA ILE A 172 -7.00 12.49 7.82
C ILE A 172 -7.08 12.39 6.31
N VAL A 173 -6.35 13.23 5.58
CA VAL A 173 -6.33 13.17 4.10
C VAL A 173 -5.79 11.82 3.61
N GLY A 174 -4.76 11.27 4.25
CA GLY A 174 -4.29 9.91 3.97
C GLY A 174 -5.39 8.86 4.15
N SER A 175 -6.17 8.93 5.24
CA SER A 175 -7.26 8.01 5.51
C SER A 175 -8.38 8.12 4.46
N ILE A 176 -8.80 9.34 4.12
CA ILE A 176 -9.82 9.61 3.10
C ILE A 176 -9.37 9.05 1.74
N LEU A 177 -8.11 9.26 1.37
CA LEU A 177 -7.54 8.70 0.15
C LEU A 177 -7.63 7.18 0.11
N GLY A 178 -7.22 6.50 1.19
CA GLY A 178 -7.31 5.05 1.27
C GLY A 178 -8.74 4.54 1.11
N ILE A 179 -9.72 5.20 1.74
CA ILE A 179 -11.14 4.87 1.61
C ILE A 179 -11.61 5.04 0.16
N VAL A 180 -11.41 6.23 -0.43
CA VAL A 180 -11.88 6.56 -1.77
C VAL A 180 -11.30 5.62 -2.81
N ILE A 181 -9.98 5.38 -2.77
CA ILE A 181 -9.30 4.47 -3.70
C ILE A 181 -9.89 3.06 -3.57
N THR A 182 -10.06 2.57 -2.35
CA THR A 182 -10.60 1.23 -2.11
C THR A 182 -12.02 1.09 -2.65
N LEU A 183 -12.89 2.07 -2.40
CA LEU A 183 -14.27 2.04 -2.88
C LEU A 183 -14.35 2.10 -4.41
N ILE A 184 -13.53 2.94 -5.05
CA ILE A 184 -13.46 3.03 -6.52
C ILE A 184 -13.00 1.69 -7.10
N VAL A 185 -11.88 1.17 -6.62
CA VAL A 185 -11.30 -0.08 -7.11
C VAL A 185 -12.26 -1.24 -6.89
N TYR A 186 -12.84 -1.36 -5.70
CA TYR A 186 -13.83 -2.40 -5.40
C TYR A 186 -15.06 -2.29 -6.31
N SER A 187 -15.57 -1.08 -6.58
CA SER A 187 -16.74 -0.88 -7.42
C SER A 187 -16.48 -1.28 -8.88
N ILE A 188 -15.32 -0.89 -9.43
CA ILE A 188 -14.92 -1.24 -10.80
C ILE A 188 -14.64 -2.74 -10.92
N SER A 189 -14.00 -3.32 -9.92
CA SER A 189 -13.64 -4.75 -9.93
C SER A 189 -14.75 -5.67 -9.40
N LYS A 190 -15.92 -5.13 -9.04
CA LYS A 190 -17.02 -5.86 -8.42
C LYS A 190 -17.46 -7.07 -9.25
N GLN A 191 -17.56 -6.92 -10.58
CA GLN A 191 -17.96 -8.00 -11.46
C GLN A 191 -16.96 -9.16 -11.43
N PHE A 192 -15.65 -8.87 -11.43
CA PHE A 192 -14.61 -9.89 -11.26
C PHE A 192 -14.70 -10.58 -9.89
N PHE A 193 -14.98 -9.84 -8.82
CA PHE A 193 -15.16 -10.45 -7.50
C PHE A 193 -16.36 -11.39 -7.44
N LEU A 194 -17.47 -11.05 -8.10
CA LEU A 194 -18.62 -11.93 -8.20
C LEU A 194 -18.25 -13.21 -8.97
N GLU A 195 -17.58 -13.08 -10.12
CA GLU A 195 -17.12 -14.24 -10.90
C GLU A 195 -16.16 -15.16 -10.13
N MET A 196 -15.34 -14.60 -9.22
CA MET A 196 -14.36 -15.36 -8.43
C MET A 196 -14.93 -15.97 -7.14
N ILE A 197 -16.10 -15.51 -6.68
CA ILE A 197 -16.76 -16.03 -5.47
C ILE A 197 -17.80 -17.10 -5.82
N TYR A 198 -18.42 -17.01 -7.00
CA TYR A 198 -19.51 -17.88 -7.43
C TYR A 198 -19.12 -18.95 -8.46
N ASN A 199 -17.85 -18.99 -8.89
CA ASN A 199 -17.25 -20.10 -9.64
C ASN A 199 -16.14 -20.75 -8.83
#